data_AF-A0A919K823-F1
#
_entry.id   AF-A0A919K823-F1
#
_cell.length_a   1.000
_cell.length_b   1.000
_cell.length_c   1.000
_cell.angle_alpha   90.00
_cell.angle_beta   90.00
_cell.angle_gamma   90.00
#
_symmetry.space_group_name_H-M   'P 1'
#
loop_
_entity.id
_entity.type
_entity.pdbx_description
1 polymer ?
#
loop_
_entity_poly.entity_id
_entity_poly.type
_entity_poly.pdbx_seq_one_letter_code
_entity_poly.pdbx_strand_id
1 'polypeptide(L)'
;MSSLGNRLSMRSGLLLAATAGLLVAVAVGVIGIVRMSGIADRKDNAPSVAAAAASARTAIVVTLLAGILLVAGLTSLTARMVARRLAALEAMMSAMAAGDLRPRPADSGADEIGRMSRSAGAAVDHLRTVLRTLAEASSGLARRSEDMQAASRNLSDGVERISSRVTWIDQAAGAVTAGVQAVAGGAQQMGAAIREIAVSAGQAAEVASSAVGAAADAEILMTKLDASSAEVDSVVKTVTAIAEQTNLLALNATIEAVGAGEPGKGFAVVASEVRDLAQETARAIEDISRRVEAIQRDAKEAVGSIAGIGQIVGDITDLQNTIASAVEQQSATTRGMTDDLERAADGTSDISTQLAEVVHVTSSTQDAVDASETAATDLSRISAQLQDIIGTLRY
;
A
#
# COMPACT_ATOMS: atom_id res chain seq x y z
N MET A 1 26.72 -7.19 66.37
CA MET A 1 25.61 -6.85 67.30
C MET A 1 25.94 -7.09 68.79
N SER A 2 27.18 -7.40 69.21
CA SER A 2 27.54 -7.65 70.62
C SER A 2 28.30 -6.52 71.33
N SER A 3 28.81 -5.50 70.63
CA SER A 3 29.58 -4.40 71.27
C SER A 3 28.76 -3.19 71.68
N LEU A 4 27.51 -3.05 71.20
CA LEU A 4 26.63 -1.92 71.54
C LEU A 4 25.87 -2.13 72.85
N GLY A 5 25.50 -3.37 73.19
CA GLY A 5 24.86 -3.69 74.47
C GLY A 5 25.74 -3.37 75.68
N ASN A 6 27.07 -3.47 75.51
CA ASN A 6 28.02 -3.26 76.61
C ASN A 6 28.34 -1.79 76.91
N ARG A 7 28.09 -0.86 75.96
CA ARG A 7 28.28 0.59 76.19
C ARG A 7 27.06 1.27 76.80
N LEU A 8 25.90 0.62 76.74
CA LEU A 8 24.62 1.11 77.24
C LEU A 8 24.30 0.71 78.67
N SER A 9 24.78 -0.45 79.12
CA SER A 9 24.89 -0.75 80.55
C SER A 9 25.83 0.23 81.26
N MET A 10 26.79 0.81 80.53
CA MET A 10 27.83 1.65 81.11
C MET A 10 27.36 3.09 81.39
N ARG A 11 26.44 3.67 80.59
CA ARG A 11 25.97 5.06 80.75
C ARG A 11 24.70 5.21 81.60
N SER A 12 23.74 4.31 81.42
CA SER A 12 22.65 4.15 82.40
C SER A 12 23.22 3.67 83.73
N GLY A 13 24.23 2.78 83.69
CA GLY A 13 25.07 2.43 84.83
C GLY A 13 25.87 3.60 85.39
N LEU A 14 26.30 4.60 84.61
CA LEU A 14 26.98 5.80 85.11
C LEU A 14 26.01 6.79 85.78
N LEU A 15 24.77 6.90 85.29
CA LEU A 15 23.74 7.72 85.94
C LEU A 15 23.18 7.04 87.20
N LEU A 16 22.96 5.72 87.15
CA LEU A 16 22.66 4.90 88.32
C LEU A 16 23.83 4.85 89.30
N ALA A 17 25.08 4.84 88.82
CA ALA A 17 26.27 4.93 89.66
C ALA A 17 26.52 6.35 90.17
N ALA A 18 26.05 7.39 89.48
CA ALA A 18 26.10 8.76 89.97
C ALA A 18 25.03 8.99 91.04
N THR A 19 23.81 8.44 90.88
CA THR A 19 22.77 8.50 91.92
C THR A 19 23.11 7.57 93.09
N ALA A 20 23.65 6.38 92.85
CA ALA A 20 24.17 5.50 93.89
C ALA A 20 25.42 6.08 94.56
N GLY A 21 26.31 6.72 93.81
CA GLY A 21 27.50 7.39 94.32
C GLY A 21 27.16 8.62 95.17
N LEU A 22 26.11 9.36 94.80
CA LEU A 22 25.58 10.45 95.61
C LEU A 22 24.88 9.95 96.87
N LEU A 23 24.13 8.84 96.79
CA LEU A 23 23.56 8.14 97.95
C LEU A 23 24.66 7.65 98.91
N VAL A 24 25.76 7.12 98.37
CA VAL A 24 26.94 6.71 99.15
C VAL A 24 27.64 7.93 99.74
N ALA A 25 27.80 9.04 99.02
CA ALA A 25 28.40 10.26 99.55
C ALA A 25 27.56 10.89 100.67
N VAL A 26 26.23 10.89 100.52
CA VAL A 26 25.29 11.32 101.58
C VAL A 26 25.36 10.35 102.77
N ALA A 27 25.41 9.04 102.54
CA ALA A 27 25.57 8.04 103.61
C ALA A 27 26.91 8.18 104.35
N VAL A 28 28.02 8.40 103.63
CA VAL A 28 29.35 8.64 104.21
C VAL A 28 29.38 9.96 104.99
N GLY A 29 28.74 11.01 104.48
CA GLY A 29 28.56 12.28 105.19
C GLY A 29 27.77 12.13 106.49
N VAL A 30 26.68 11.35 106.46
CA VAL A 30 25.89 11.01 107.66
C VAL A 30 26.70 10.17 108.65
N ILE A 31 27.45 9.16 108.19
CA ILE A 31 28.32 8.33 109.05
C ILE A 31 29.44 9.16 109.69
N GLY A 32 30.02 10.12 108.95
CA GLY A 32 31.02 11.06 109.47
C GLY A 32 30.48 11.93 110.60
N ILE A 33 29.28 12.48 110.43
CA ILE A 33 28.64 13.32 111.46
C ILE A 33 28.18 12.48 112.67
N VAL A 34 27.71 11.24 112.46
CA VAL A 34 27.33 10.31 113.54
C VAL A 34 28.55 9.86 114.36
N ARG A 35 29.71 9.62 113.73
CA ARG A 35 30.96 9.34 114.46
C ARG A 35 31.42 10.54 115.28
N MET A 36 31.22 11.75 114.78
CA MET A 36 31.53 12.97 115.51
C MET A 36 30.60 13.17 116.73
N SER A 37 29.34 12.73 116.66
CA SER A 37 28.43 12.72 117.82
C SER A 37 28.73 11.60 118.84
N GLY A 38 29.27 10.45 118.39
CA GLY A 38 29.59 9.30 119.27
C GLY A 38 30.83 9.49 120.15
N ILE A 39 31.71 10.43 119.81
CA ILE A 39 32.89 10.76 120.64
C ILE A 39 32.50 11.65 121.85
N ALA A 40 31.29 12.25 121.84
CA ALA A 40 30.84 13.17 122.88
C ALA A 40 30.22 12.50 124.14
N ASP A 41 30.13 11.16 124.19
CA ASP A 41 29.42 10.43 125.25
C ASP A 41 30.32 9.88 126.39
N ARG A 42 31.53 10.42 126.56
CA ARG A 42 32.34 10.19 127.76
C ARG A 42 32.05 11.28 128.79
N LYS A 43 31.25 10.88 129.80
CA LYS A 43 30.91 11.53 131.08
C LYS A 43 31.89 12.63 131.55
N ASP A 44 31.27 13.71 132.05
CA ASP A 44 31.81 14.89 132.73
C ASP A 44 32.08 16.13 131.86
N ASN A 45 30.99 16.86 131.48
CA ASN A 45 30.85 18.33 131.59
C ASN A 45 29.61 18.89 130.84
N ALA A 46 28.71 19.54 131.61
CA ALA A 46 27.98 20.82 131.41
C ALA A 46 27.40 21.24 130.02
N PRO A 47 26.40 22.17 129.96
CA PRO A 47 25.35 22.34 128.92
C PRO A 47 25.77 22.62 127.45
N SER A 48 27.06 22.56 127.13
CA SER A 48 27.63 22.68 125.79
C SER A 48 27.42 21.44 124.89
N VAL A 49 27.17 20.25 125.47
CA VAL A 49 27.00 18.99 124.71
C VAL A 49 25.60 18.89 124.07
N ALA A 50 24.57 19.46 124.71
CA ALA A 50 23.22 19.55 124.15
C ALA A 50 23.16 20.46 122.92
N ALA A 51 23.93 21.56 122.92
CA ALA A 51 24.07 22.46 121.78
C ALA A 51 24.81 21.79 120.60
N ALA A 52 25.88 21.03 120.88
CA ALA A 52 26.64 20.29 119.87
C ALA A 52 25.83 19.14 119.23
N ALA A 53 25.03 18.42 120.01
CA ALA A 53 24.12 17.39 119.50
C ALA A 53 22.97 18.00 118.68
N ALA A 54 22.43 19.15 119.09
CA ALA A 54 21.40 19.88 118.35
C ALA A 54 21.92 20.42 117.00
N SER A 55 23.15 20.97 116.96
CA SER A 55 23.80 21.43 115.72
C SER A 55 24.17 20.29 114.79
N ALA A 56 24.61 19.14 115.32
CA ALA A 56 24.89 17.95 114.50
C ALA A 56 23.61 17.37 113.88
N ARG A 57 22.51 17.35 114.64
CA ARG A 57 21.20 16.87 114.15
C ARG A 57 20.63 17.79 113.06
N THR A 58 20.75 19.11 113.22
CA THR A 58 20.36 20.06 112.15
C THR A 58 21.26 19.95 110.92
N ALA A 59 22.58 19.78 111.08
CA ALA A 59 23.49 19.58 109.96
C ALA A 59 23.18 18.28 109.17
N ILE A 60 22.88 17.17 109.85
CA ILE A 60 22.44 15.91 109.21
C ILE A 60 21.14 16.12 108.42
N VAL A 61 20.14 16.76 109.02
CA VAL A 61 18.84 17.00 108.38
C VAL A 61 18.99 17.91 107.16
N VAL A 62 19.77 18.98 107.24
CA VAL A 62 20.04 19.90 106.11
C VAL A 62 20.78 19.18 104.97
N THR A 63 21.76 18.33 105.29
CA THR A 63 22.53 17.59 104.27
C THR A 63 21.67 16.52 103.58
N LEU A 64 20.81 15.83 104.34
CA LEU A 64 19.83 14.88 103.78
C LEU A 64 18.80 15.59 102.89
N LEU A 65 18.26 16.72 103.34
CA LEU A 65 17.33 17.53 102.54
C LEU A 65 17.97 18.07 101.27
N ALA A 66 19.21 18.58 101.35
CA ALA A 66 19.97 19.03 100.19
C ALA A 66 20.23 17.88 99.21
N GLY A 67 20.61 16.70 99.71
CA GLY A 67 20.79 15.49 98.90
C GLY A 67 19.50 15.04 98.20
N ILE A 68 18.37 15.03 98.92
CA ILE A 68 17.05 14.70 98.36
C ILE A 68 16.65 15.72 97.29
N LEU A 69 16.81 17.02 97.54
CA LEU A 69 16.52 18.07 96.56
C LEU A 69 17.39 17.98 95.32
N LEU A 70 18.68 17.62 95.47
CA LEU A 70 19.59 17.39 94.35
C LEU A 70 19.17 16.18 93.51
N VAL A 71 18.85 15.05 94.14
CA VAL A 71 18.35 13.84 93.46
C VAL A 71 17.02 14.13 92.76
N ALA A 72 16.08 14.81 93.43
CA ALA A 72 14.81 15.19 92.86
C ALA A 72 14.98 16.16 91.67
N GLY A 73 15.91 17.11 91.77
CA GLY A 73 16.28 18.04 90.69
C GLY A 73 16.91 17.34 89.49
N LEU A 74 17.90 16.47 89.70
CA LEU A 74 18.51 15.68 88.62
C LEU A 74 17.51 14.73 87.97
N THR A 75 16.68 14.05 88.76
CA THR A 75 15.63 13.14 88.27
C THR A 75 14.59 13.93 87.47
N SER A 76 14.20 15.12 87.93
CA SER A 76 13.29 16.00 87.20
C SER A 76 13.90 16.48 85.88
N LEU A 77 15.18 16.86 85.87
CA LEU A 77 15.90 17.28 84.67
C LEU A 77 16.01 16.15 83.64
N THR A 78 16.41 14.94 84.04
CA THR A 78 16.50 13.78 83.13
C THR A 78 15.12 13.32 82.66
N ALA A 79 14.12 13.29 83.54
CA ALA A 79 12.74 12.95 83.16
C ALA A 79 12.17 13.98 82.18
N ARG A 80 12.38 15.28 82.39
CA ARG A 80 11.97 16.34 81.44
C ARG A 80 12.72 16.24 80.12
N MET A 81 14.01 15.90 80.14
CA MET A 81 14.83 15.72 78.93
C MET A 81 14.35 14.51 78.10
N VAL A 82 14.06 13.39 78.75
CA VAL A 82 13.52 12.18 78.12
C VAL A 82 12.10 12.41 77.61
N ALA A 83 11.21 12.99 78.42
CA ALA A 83 9.83 13.30 78.04
C ALA A 83 9.77 14.25 76.84
N ARG A 84 10.63 15.28 76.79
CA ARG A 84 10.71 16.20 75.64
C ARG A 84 11.15 15.49 74.36
N ARG A 85 12.11 14.57 74.44
CA ARG A 85 12.58 13.78 73.30
C ARG A 85 11.54 12.76 72.82
N LEU A 86 10.83 12.10 73.74
CA LEU A 86 9.73 11.20 73.40
C LEU A 86 8.54 11.97 72.78
N ALA A 87 8.17 13.12 73.33
CA ALA A 87 7.14 13.98 72.75
C ALA A 87 7.49 14.47 71.34
N ALA A 88 8.77 14.76 71.06
CA ALA A 88 9.22 15.11 69.72
C ALA A 88 9.13 13.92 68.74
N LEU A 89 9.47 12.71 69.20
CA LEU A 89 9.32 11.49 68.39
C LEU A 89 7.84 11.16 68.16
N GLU A 90 6.99 11.29 69.19
CA GLU A 90 5.55 11.12 69.10
C GLU A 90 4.95 12.11 68.10
N ALA A 91 5.28 13.41 68.21
CA ALA A 91 4.83 14.43 67.27
C ALA A 91 5.24 14.12 65.82
N MET A 92 6.45 13.59 65.60
CA MET A 92 6.92 13.16 64.29
C MET A 92 6.11 11.97 63.76
N MET A 93 5.84 10.97 64.61
CA MET A 93 5.03 9.80 64.23
C MET A 93 3.56 10.19 63.97
N SER A 94 3.00 11.09 64.77
CA SER A 94 1.65 11.65 64.57
C SER A 94 1.57 12.48 63.29
N ALA A 95 2.58 13.28 62.99
CA ALA A 95 2.65 14.02 61.73
C ALA A 95 2.75 13.07 60.53
N MET A 96 3.59 12.03 60.62
CA MET A 96 3.68 10.98 59.60
C MET A 96 2.34 10.26 59.40
N ALA A 97 1.61 9.94 60.49
CA ALA A 97 0.28 9.34 60.42
C ALA A 97 -0.77 10.27 59.79
N ALA A 98 -0.60 11.58 59.93
CA ALA A 98 -1.42 12.60 59.28
C ALA A 98 -0.96 12.94 57.85
N GLY A 99 0.05 12.24 57.31
CA GLY A 99 0.58 12.48 55.97
C GLY A 99 1.54 13.67 55.87
N ASP A 100 1.92 14.31 56.98
CA ASP A 100 2.93 15.38 57.01
C ASP A 100 4.30 14.78 57.32
N LEU A 101 5.07 14.55 56.26
CA LEU A 101 6.43 14.05 56.30
C LEU A 101 7.47 15.16 56.46
N ARG A 102 7.10 16.45 56.52
CA ARG A 102 8.07 17.58 56.66
C ARG A 102 8.86 17.61 57.98
N PRO A 103 8.30 17.20 59.14
CA PRO A 103 9.04 17.23 60.40
C PRO A 103 10.35 16.45 60.34
N ARG A 104 11.41 17.01 60.92
CA ARG A 104 12.73 16.38 60.99
C ARG A 104 12.96 15.76 62.37
N PRO A 105 13.72 14.65 62.45
CA PRO A 105 14.11 14.09 63.74
C PRO A 105 14.87 15.13 64.56
N ALA A 106 14.38 15.42 65.77
CA ALA A 106 15.07 16.32 66.70
C ALA A 106 16.32 15.64 67.28
N ASP A 107 17.43 16.40 67.35
CA ASP A 107 18.72 16.11 68.01
C ASP A 107 19.00 14.67 68.47
N SER A 108 19.94 14.04 67.77
CA SER A 108 20.27 12.62 67.92
C SER A 108 21.16 12.35 69.13
N GLY A 109 20.56 11.99 70.26
CA GLY A 109 21.28 11.33 71.35
C GLY A 109 22.02 10.07 70.89
N ALA A 110 23.07 9.68 71.63
CA ALA A 110 23.75 8.39 71.43
C ALA A 110 23.02 7.22 72.15
N ASP A 111 21.85 7.49 72.71
CA ASP A 111 21.00 6.57 73.48
C ASP A 111 19.96 5.85 72.59
N GLU A 112 19.11 5.02 73.22
CA GLU A 112 18.00 4.29 72.59
C GLU A 112 17.06 5.23 71.84
N ILE A 113 16.69 6.36 72.46
CA ILE A 113 15.73 7.32 71.91
C ILE A 113 16.33 8.00 70.68
N GLY A 114 17.63 8.33 70.71
CA GLY A 114 18.34 8.84 69.55
C GLY A 114 18.48 7.81 68.41
N ARG A 115 18.62 6.51 68.71
CA ARG A 115 18.54 5.46 67.68
C ARG A 115 17.15 5.39 67.04
N MET A 116 16.08 5.40 67.84
CA MET A 116 14.70 5.38 67.35
C MET A 116 14.41 6.61 66.47
N SER A 117 14.85 7.80 66.89
CA SER A 117 14.70 9.03 66.12
C SER A 117 15.45 8.98 64.78
N ARG A 118 16.67 8.43 64.73
CA ARG A 118 17.40 8.23 63.46
C ARG A 118 16.71 7.22 62.54
N SER A 119 16.24 6.10 63.07
CA SER A 119 15.50 5.11 62.27
C SER A 119 14.19 5.67 61.72
N ALA A 120 13.45 6.44 62.52
CA ALA A 120 12.24 7.14 62.07
C ALA A 120 12.57 8.19 61.00
N GLY A 121 13.66 8.96 61.17
CA GLY A 121 14.17 9.89 60.16
C GLY A 121 14.50 9.20 58.84
N ALA A 122 15.26 8.11 58.89
CA ALA A 122 15.60 7.33 57.70
C ALA A 122 14.36 6.77 57.01
N ALA A 123 13.35 6.34 57.76
CA ALA A 123 12.07 5.89 57.21
C ALA A 123 11.31 7.03 56.51
N VAL A 124 11.25 8.22 57.12
CA VAL A 124 10.63 9.40 56.51
C VAL A 124 11.36 9.84 55.23
N ASP A 125 12.69 9.83 55.23
CA ASP A 125 13.49 10.17 54.04
C ASP A 125 13.32 9.13 52.92
N HIS A 126 13.21 7.85 53.28
CA HIS A 126 12.89 6.79 52.32
C HIS A 126 11.48 6.98 51.73
N LEU A 127 10.46 7.22 52.56
CA LEU A 127 9.09 7.49 52.12
C LEU A 127 9.04 8.72 51.20
N ARG A 128 9.70 9.82 51.56
CA ARG A 128 9.84 11.02 50.70
C ARG A 128 10.43 10.69 49.34
N THR A 129 11.45 9.83 49.29
CA THR A 129 12.09 9.41 48.04
C THR A 129 11.11 8.59 47.20
N VAL A 130 10.43 7.61 47.80
CA VAL A 130 9.41 6.80 47.13
C VAL A 130 8.28 7.68 46.58
N LEU A 131 7.79 8.65 47.35
CA LEU A 131 6.72 9.57 46.92
C LEU A 131 7.17 10.47 45.76
N ARG A 132 8.40 10.98 45.77
CA ARG A 132 8.96 11.74 44.64
C ARG A 132 9.00 10.90 43.38
N THR A 133 9.56 9.69 43.45
CA THR A 133 9.61 8.76 42.31
C THR A 133 8.22 8.42 41.80
N LEU A 134 7.25 8.22 42.70
CA LEU A 134 5.87 7.94 42.32
C LEU A 134 5.19 9.14 41.65
N ALA A 135 5.48 10.36 42.11
CA ALA A 135 4.94 11.59 41.51
C ALA A 135 5.50 11.79 40.08
N GLU A 136 6.81 11.60 39.92
CA GLU A 136 7.48 11.65 38.61
C GLU A 136 6.96 10.57 37.67
N ALA A 137 6.83 9.32 38.13
CA ALA A 137 6.29 8.22 37.36
C ALA A 137 4.83 8.47 36.95
N SER A 138 4.01 9.01 37.87
CA SER A 138 2.61 9.34 37.58
C SER A 138 2.49 10.46 36.55
N SER A 139 3.27 11.55 36.68
CA SER A 139 3.33 12.61 35.67
C SER A 139 3.81 12.10 34.31
N GLY A 140 4.80 11.19 34.31
CA GLY A 140 5.26 10.51 33.11
C GLY A 140 4.18 9.64 32.46
N LEU A 141 3.36 8.96 33.27
CA LEU A 141 2.25 8.15 32.79
C LEU A 141 1.16 8.99 32.14
N ALA A 142 0.77 10.13 32.75
CA ALA A 142 -0.20 11.05 32.18
C ALA A 142 0.21 11.53 30.78
N ARG A 143 1.47 12.00 30.62
CA ARG A 143 1.99 12.44 29.32
C ARG A 143 1.96 11.32 28.27
N ARG A 144 2.39 10.11 28.64
CA ARG A 144 2.36 8.97 27.72
C ARG A 144 0.94 8.56 27.33
N SER A 145 -0.03 8.70 28.23
CA SER A 145 -1.45 8.49 27.92
C SER A 145 -1.99 9.55 26.97
N GLU A 146 -1.58 10.80 27.09
CA GLU A 146 -1.92 11.87 26.14
C GLU A 146 -1.31 11.59 24.75
N ASP A 147 -0.03 11.21 24.70
CA ASP A 147 0.65 10.83 23.45
C ASP A 147 -0.05 9.63 22.79
N MET A 148 -0.46 8.63 23.57
CA MET A 148 -1.17 7.45 23.08
C MET A 148 -2.55 7.82 22.52
N GLN A 149 -3.31 8.70 23.17
CA GLN A 149 -4.58 9.21 22.63
C GLN A 149 -4.38 9.96 21.31
N ALA A 150 -3.34 10.81 21.22
CA ALA A 150 -3.03 11.53 20.00
C ALA A 150 -2.63 10.57 18.86
N ALA A 151 -1.85 9.53 19.16
CA ALA A 151 -1.49 8.49 18.20
C ALA A 151 -2.71 7.69 17.73
N SER A 152 -3.60 7.28 18.65
CA SER A 152 -4.86 6.61 18.32
C SER A 152 -5.73 7.44 17.38
N ARG A 153 -5.93 8.74 17.67
CA ARG A 153 -6.71 9.63 16.78
C ARG A 153 -6.14 9.73 15.37
N ASN A 154 -4.82 9.92 15.25
CA ASN A 154 -4.16 9.93 13.94
C ASN A 154 -4.31 8.60 13.20
N LEU A 155 -4.32 7.47 13.93
CA LEU A 155 -4.50 6.16 13.33
C LEU A 155 -5.96 5.94 12.88
N SER A 156 -6.96 6.37 13.66
CA SER A 156 -8.38 6.40 13.23
C SER A 156 -8.57 7.21 11.94
N ASP A 157 -8.01 8.43 11.89
CA ASP A 157 -8.06 9.26 10.67
C ASP A 157 -7.36 8.57 9.49
N GLY A 158 -6.31 7.80 9.78
CA GLY A 158 -5.60 6.93 8.84
C GLY A 158 -6.49 5.83 8.26
N VAL A 159 -7.17 5.10 9.14
CA VAL A 159 -8.11 4.03 8.81
C VAL A 159 -9.26 4.56 7.96
N GLU A 160 -9.90 5.67 8.35
CA GLU A 160 -11.01 6.26 7.59
C GLU A 160 -10.59 6.66 6.16
N ARG A 161 -9.39 7.24 6.03
CA ARG A 161 -8.80 7.54 4.72
C ARG A 161 -8.49 6.30 3.89
N ILE A 162 -8.08 5.21 4.51
CA ILE A 162 -7.84 3.93 3.81
C ILE A 162 -9.19 3.36 3.33
N SER A 163 -10.21 3.34 4.19
CA SER A 163 -11.55 2.85 3.86
C SER A 163 -12.14 3.59 2.66
N SER A 164 -12.10 4.93 2.66
CA SER A 164 -12.58 5.73 1.52
C SER A 164 -11.78 5.49 0.23
N ARG A 165 -10.46 5.28 0.34
CA ARG A 165 -9.60 4.93 -0.80
C ARG A 165 -9.94 3.56 -1.37
N VAL A 166 -10.20 2.59 -0.52
CA VAL A 166 -10.60 1.23 -0.92
C VAL A 166 -11.91 1.28 -1.72
N THR A 167 -12.92 2.02 -1.25
CA THR A 167 -14.16 2.20 -2.00
C THR A 167 -13.93 2.82 -3.38
N TRP A 168 -13.02 3.78 -3.50
CA TRP A 168 -12.67 4.38 -4.78
C TRP A 168 -11.98 3.38 -5.72
N ILE A 169 -11.04 2.57 -5.19
CA ILE A 169 -10.35 1.54 -5.99
C ILE A 169 -11.34 0.46 -6.44
N ASP A 170 -12.26 0.04 -5.59
CA ASP A 170 -13.30 -0.93 -5.94
C ASP A 170 -14.20 -0.43 -7.10
N GLN A 171 -14.61 0.84 -7.05
CA GLN A 171 -15.36 1.46 -8.15
C GLN A 171 -14.53 1.53 -9.44
N ALA A 172 -13.24 1.89 -9.34
CA ALA A 172 -12.34 1.94 -10.49
C ALA A 172 -12.14 0.54 -11.10
N ALA A 173 -11.96 -0.49 -10.27
CA ALA A 173 -11.90 -1.90 -10.70
C ALA A 173 -13.20 -2.31 -11.41
N GLY A 174 -14.37 -1.97 -10.85
CA GLY A 174 -15.66 -2.21 -11.50
C GLY A 174 -15.78 -1.56 -12.88
N ALA A 175 -15.30 -0.31 -13.03
CA ALA A 175 -15.27 0.38 -14.31
C ALA A 175 -14.33 -0.28 -15.32
N VAL A 176 -13.16 -0.77 -14.88
CA VAL A 176 -12.23 -1.53 -15.72
C VAL A 176 -12.88 -2.83 -16.19
N THR A 177 -13.52 -3.60 -15.31
CA THR A 177 -14.25 -4.84 -15.68
C THR A 177 -15.32 -4.57 -16.74
N ALA A 178 -16.11 -3.50 -16.58
CA ALA A 178 -17.10 -3.11 -17.57
C ALA A 178 -16.46 -2.74 -18.92
N GLY A 179 -15.32 -2.02 -18.88
CA GLY A 179 -14.52 -1.72 -20.07
C GLY A 179 -14.01 -2.98 -20.77
N VAL A 180 -13.46 -3.94 -20.01
CA VAL A 180 -12.99 -5.23 -20.55
C VAL A 180 -14.12 -5.99 -21.23
N GLN A 181 -15.31 -6.07 -20.62
CA GLN A 181 -16.48 -6.71 -21.22
C GLN A 181 -16.91 -6.03 -22.53
N ALA A 182 -16.89 -4.69 -22.57
CA ALA A 182 -17.23 -3.95 -23.78
C ALA A 182 -16.23 -4.22 -24.91
N VAL A 183 -14.92 -4.19 -24.62
CA VAL A 183 -13.88 -4.48 -25.61
C VAL A 183 -13.93 -5.95 -26.05
N ALA A 184 -14.23 -6.89 -25.14
CA ALA A 184 -14.41 -8.31 -25.48
C ALA A 184 -15.56 -8.52 -26.46
N GLY A 185 -16.70 -7.85 -26.25
CA GLY A 185 -17.80 -7.83 -27.22
C GLY A 185 -17.37 -7.26 -28.58
N GLY A 186 -16.60 -6.17 -28.57
CA GLY A 186 -16.00 -5.61 -29.79
C GLY A 186 -15.02 -6.56 -30.50
N ALA A 187 -14.20 -7.30 -29.76
CA ALA A 187 -13.28 -8.29 -30.31
C ALA A 187 -14.02 -9.48 -30.95
N GLN A 188 -15.14 -9.92 -30.34
CA GLN A 188 -16.00 -10.94 -30.95
C GLN A 188 -16.63 -10.46 -32.26
N GLN A 189 -17.14 -9.23 -32.29
CA GLN A 189 -17.67 -8.62 -33.51
C GLN A 189 -16.59 -8.45 -34.58
N MET A 190 -15.40 -8.00 -34.20
CA MET A 190 -14.24 -7.90 -35.08
C MET A 190 -13.87 -9.27 -35.67
N GLY A 191 -13.85 -10.32 -34.83
CA GLY A 191 -13.60 -11.69 -35.29
C GLY A 191 -14.65 -12.19 -36.29
N ALA A 192 -15.91 -11.78 -36.16
CA ALA A 192 -16.95 -12.06 -37.15
C ALA A 192 -16.71 -11.31 -38.46
N ALA A 193 -16.43 -10.01 -38.40
CA ALA A 193 -16.15 -9.18 -39.57
C ALA A 193 -14.91 -9.67 -40.35
N ILE A 194 -13.85 -10.07 -39.64
CA ILE A 194 -12.64 -10.63 -40.26
C ILE A 194 -12.95 -11.93 -41.02
N ARG A 195 -13.79 -12.82 -40.44
CA ARG A 195 -14.22 -14.04 -41.13
C ARG A 195 -15.05 -13.74 -42.38
N GLU A 196 -15.92 -12.75 -42.32
CA GLU A 196 -16.72 -12.31 -43.47
C GLU A 196 -15.82 -11.76 -44.58
N ILE A 197 -14.86 -10.90 -44.25
CA ILE A 197 -13.87 -10.37 -45.20
C ILE A 197 -13.07 -11.52 -45.83
N ALA A 198 -12.66 -12.52 -45.04
CA ALA A 198 -11.94 -13.69 -45.55
C ALA A 198 -12.76 -14.45 -46.61
N VAL A 199 -14.06 -14.67 -46.33
CA VAL A 199 -14.98 -15.34 -47.26
C VAL A 199 -15.18 -14.50 -48.52
N SER A 200 -15.40 -13.19 -48.39
CA SER A 200 -15.56 -12.29 -49.53
C SER A 200 -14.30 -12.21 -50.40
N ALA A 201 -13.12 -12.19 -49.80
CA ALA A 201 -11.85 -12.20 -50.53
C ALA A 201 -11.64 -13.52 -51.28
N GLY A 202 -11.96 -14.65 -50.66
CA GLY A 202 -11.93 -15.97 -51.32
C GLY A 202 -12.89 -16.05 -52.50
N GLN A 203 -14.13 -15.59 -52.34
CA GLN A 203 -15.11 -15.52 -53.43
C GLN A 203 -14.64 -14.61 -54.57
N ALA A 204 -14.05 -13.45 -54.25
CA ALA A 204 -13.49 -12.55 -55.26
C ALA A 204 -12.35 -13.21 -56.05
N ALA A 205 -11.50 -13.99 -55.38
CA ALA A 205 -10.42 -14.75 -56.03
C ALA A 205 -10.97 -15.85 -56.96
N GLU A 206 -12.03 -16.56 -56.56
CA GLU A 206 -12.71 -17.54 -57.42
C GLU A 206 -13.31 -16.89 -58.68
N VAL A 207 -14.00 -15.75 -58.51
CA VAL A 207 -14.56 -14.99 -59.65
C VAL A 207 -13.46 -14.50 -60.58
N ALA A 208 -12.35 -13.99 -60.04
CA ALA A 208 -11.19 -13.58 -60.82
C ALA A 208 -10.60 -14.78 -61.61
N SER A 209 -10.43 -15.95 -60.97
CA SER A 209 -9.95 -17.15 -61.66
C SER A 209 -10.88 -17.58 -62.80
N SER A 210 -12.20 -17.47 -62.61
CA SER A 210 -13.19 -17.75 -63.66
C SER A 210 -13.07 -16.76 -64.83
N ALA A 211 -12.83 -15.48 -64.52
CA ALA A 211 -12.64 -14.43 -65.53
C ALA A 211 -11.35 -14.65 -66.36
N VAL A 212 -10.26 -15.15 -65.75
CA VAL A 212 -9.05 -15.55 -66.49
C VAL A 212 -9.37 -16.65 -67.50
N GLY A 213 -10.12 -17.68 -67.08
CA GLY A 213 -10.55 -18.76 -67.97
C GLY A 213 -11.39 -18.25 -69.15
N ALA A 214 -12.38 -17.40 -68.87
CA ALA A 214 -13.21 -16.80 -69.91
C ALA A 214 -12.43 -15.90 -70.89
N ALA A 215 -11.43 -15.15 -70.39
CA ALA A 215 -10.55 -14.35 -71.23
C ALA A 215 -9.69 -15.24 -72.15
N ALA A 216 -9.13 -16.34 -71.64
CA ALA A 216 -8.36 -17.30 -72.43
C ALA A 216 -9.23 -17.96 -73.52
N ASP A 217 -10.47 -18.35 -73.21
CA ASP A 217 -11.40 -18.90 -74.19
C ASP A 217 -11.75 -17.88 -75.30
N ALA A 218 -11.93 -16.61 -74.92
CA ALA A 218 -12.18 -15.52 -75.86
C ALA A 218 -10.96 -15.27 -76.78
N GLU A 219 -9.74 -15.34 -76.25
CA GLU A 219 -8.50 -15.22 -77.03
C GLU A 219 -8.37 -16.34 -78.07
N ILE A 220 -8.69 -17.59 -77.68
CA ILE A 220 -8.71 -18.74 -78.60
C ILE A 220 -9.73 -18.52 -79.71
N LEU A 221 -10.93 -18.03 -79.38
CA LEU A 221 -11.98 -17.76 -80.36
C LEU A 221 -11.58 -16.66 -81.35
N MET A 222 -10.96 -15.57 -80.88
CA MET A 222 -10.48 -14.48 -81.74
C MET A 222 -9.34 -14.94 -82.65
N THR A 223 -8.42 -15.77 -82.14
CA THR A 223 -7.35 -16.38 -82.94
C THR A 223 -7.93 -17.27 -84.05
N LYS A 224 -8.98 -18.03 -83.76
CA LYS A 224 -9.69 -18.82 -84.76
C LYS A 224 -10.40 -17.94 -85.80
N LEU A 225 -10.98 -16.82 -85.39
CA LEU A 225 -11.61 -15.85 -86.30
C LEU A 225 -10.58 -15.20 -87.24
N ASP A 226 -9.41 -14.83 -86.73
CA ASP A 226 -8.29 -14.30 -87.55
C ASP A 226 -7.85 -15.33 -88.61
N ALA A 227 -7.68 -16.59 -88.19
CA ALA A 227 -7.34 -17.69 -89.10
C ALA A 227 -8.41 -17.93 -90.18
N SER A 228 -9.69 -18.03 -89.81
CA SER A 228 -10.78 -18.17 -90.79
C SER A 228 -10.90 -16.95 -91.71
N SER A 229 -10.66 -15.74 -91.21
CA SER A 229 -10.69 -14.53 -92.03
C SER A 229 -9.52 -14.50 -93.02
N ALA A 230 -8.35 -15.04 -92.66
CA ALA A 230 -7.22 -15.21 -93.57
C ALA A 230 -7.49 -16.24 -94.68
N GLU A 231 -8.19 -17.34 -94.35
CA GLU A 231 -8.66 -18.30 -95.37
C GLU A 231 -9.64 -17.64 -96.36
N VAL A 232 -10.61 -16.86 -95.85
CA VAL A 232 -11.55 -16.12 -96.70
C VAL A 232 -10.81 -15.13 -97.59
N ASP A 233 -9.81 -14.39 -97.08
CA ASP A 233 -8.98 -13.50 -97.88
C ASP A 233 -8.26 -14.23 -99.03
N SER A 234 -7.74 -15.44 -98.78
CA SER A 234 -7.15 -16.28 -99.84
C SER A 234 -8.18 -16.69 -100.91
N VAL A 235 -9.41 -17.01 -100.51
CA VAL A 235 -10.50 -17.33 -101.45
C VAL A 235 -10.88 -16.10 -102.27
N VAL A 236 -11.05 -14.94 -101.62
CA VAL A 236 -11.34 -13.65 -102.26
C VAL A 236 -10.30 -13.34 -103.34
N LYS A 237 -9.00 -13.45 -103.03
CA LYS A 237 -7.90 -13.26 -104.00
C LYS A 237 -8.01 -14.21 -105.19
N THR A 238 -8.36 -15.47 -104.96
CA THR A 238 -8.54 -16.46 -106.03
C THR A 238 -9.73 -16.11 -106.92
N VAL A 239 -10.85 -15.69 -106.34
CA VAL A 239 -12.05 -15.29 -107.09
C VAL A 239 -11.80 -13.99 -107.87
N THR A 240 -11.06 -13.02 -107.32
CA THR A 240 -10.62 -11.83 -108.05
C THR A 240 -9.82 -12.23 -109.30
N ALA A 241 -8.85 -13.13 -109.17
CA ALA A 241 -8.06 -13.62 -110.30
C ALA A 241 -8.93 -14.32 -111.37
N ILE A 242 -9.93 -15.11 -110.95
CA ILE A 242 -10.89 -15.74 -111.87
C ILE A 242 -11.75 -14.69 -112.57
N ALA A 243 -12.23 -13.65 -111.86
CA ALA A 243 -13.03 -12.59 -112.44
C ALA A 243 -12.23 -11.77 -113.47
N GLU A 244 -10.98 -11.44 -113.16
CA GLU A 244 -10.05 -10.77 -114.10
C GLU A 244 -9.76 -11.63 -115.34
N GLN A 245 -9.51 -12.93 -115.15
CA GLN A 245 -9.31 -13.87 -116.24
C GLN A 245 -10.57 -14.02 -117.11
N THR A 246 -11.75 -14.06 -116.48
CA THR A 246 -13.05 -14.14 -117.17
C THR A 246 -13.31 -12.87 -117.98
N ASN A 247 -13.02 -11.70 -117.42
CA ASN A 247 -13.11 -10.42 -118.12
C ASN A 247 -12.17 -10.37 -119.34
N LEU A 248 -10.93 -10.89 -119.21
CA LEU A 248 -9.98 -11.02 -120.33
C LEU A 248 -10.47 -11.98 -121.42
N LEU A 249 -10.99 -13.15 -121.04
CA LEU A 249 -11.55 -14.13 -121.97
C LEU A 249 -12.77 -13.56 -122.71
N ALA A 250 -13.66 -12.89 -121.98
CA ALA A 250 -14.84 -12.24 -122.54
C ALA A 250 -14.45 -11.12 -123.50
N LEU A 251 -13.45 -10.30 -123.16
CA LEU A 251 -12.91 -9.27 -124.04
C LEU A 251 -12.36 -9.86 -125.35
N ASN A 252 -11.55 -10.93 -125.25
CA ASN A 252 -11.04 -11.62 -126.43
C ASN A 252 -12.17 -12.19 -127.30
N ALA A 253 -13.20 -12.77 -126.68
CA ALA A 253 -14.37 -13.28 -127.38
C ALA A 253 -15.18 -12.15 -128.05
N THR A 254 -15.32 -10.99 -127.43
CA THR A 254 -15.95 -9.80 -128.04
C THR A 254 -15.16 -9.33 -129.26
N ILE A 255 -13.83 -9.30 -129.19
CA ILE A 255 -12.95 -8.91 -130.31
C ILE A 255 -13.13 -9.88 -131.49
N GLU A 256 -13.09 -11.20 -131.23
CA GLU A 256 -13.25 -12.23 -132.27
C GLU A 256 -14.66 -12.20 -132.89
N ALA A 257 -15.69 -11.98 -132.07
CA ALA A 257 -17.08 -11.88 -132.52
C ALA A 257 -17.33 -10.65 -133.42
N VAL A 258 -16.66 -9.52 -133.16
CA VAL A 258 -16.66 -8.33 -134.03
C VAL A 258 -15.93 -8.64 -135.34
N GLY A 259 -14.84 -9.42 -135.30
CA GLY A 259 -14.09 -9.87 -136.48
C GLY A 259 -14.88 -10.79 -137.42
N ALA A 260 -15.85 -11.55 -136.89
CA ALA A 260 -16.68 -12.48 -137.67
C ALA A 260 -17.81 -11.81 -138.49
N GLY A 261 -18.09 -10.52 -138.30
CA GLY A 261 -19.12 -9.78 -139.06
C GLY A 261 -20.57 -10.12 -138.66
N GLU A 262 -21.51 -10.13 -139.63
CA GLU A 262 -22.97 -10.35 -139.41
C GLU A 262 -23.31 -11.59 -138.55
N PRO A 263 -22.67 -12.77 -138.76
CA PRO A 263 -22.92 -13.98 -137.95
C PRO A 263 -22.47 -13.87 -136.49
N GLY A 264 -21.51 -12.99 -136.18
CA GLY A 264 -20.91 -12.83 -134.86
C GLY A 264 -21.67 -11.90 -133.91
N LYS A 265 -22.65 -11.13 -134.40
CA LYS A 265 -23.40 -10.13 -133.59
C LYS A 265 -24.03 -10.71 -132.33
N GLY A 266 -24.62 -11.91 -132.39
CA GLY A 266 -25.21 -12.58 -131.22
C GLY A 266 -24.16 -13.01 -130.19
N PHE A 267 -23.00 -13.50 -130.65
CA PHE A 267 -21.87 -13.83 -129.78
C PHE A 267 -21.23 -12.60 -129.14
N ALA A 268 -21.16 -11.48 -129.87
CA ALA A 268 -20.62 -10.23 -129.36
C ALA A 268 -21.44 -9.69 -128.18
N VAL A 269 -22.78 -9.80 -128.24
CA VAL A 269 -23.68 -9.41 -127.13
C VAL A 269 -23.44 -10.28 -125.90
N VAL A 270 -23.41 -11.61 -126.06
CA VAL A 270 -23.16 -12.53 -124.93
C VAL A 270 -21.77 -12.30 -124.32
N ALA A 271 -20.73 -12.09 -125.14
CA ALA A 271 -19.39 -11.80 -124.65
C ALA A 271 -19.33 -10.46 -123.90
N SER A 272 -20.05 -9.42 -124.35
CA SER A 272 -20.17 -8.16 -123.61
C SER A 272 -20.87 -8.35 -122.26
N GLU A 273 -21.98 -9.11 -122.23
CA GLU A 273 -22.71 -9.37 -120.98
C GLU A 273 -21.85 -10.14 -119.96
N VAL A 274 -21.08 -11.13 -120.43
CA VAL A 274 -20.12 -11.87 -119.58
C VAL A 274 -19.02 -10.94 -119.08
N ARG A 275 -18.55 -10.00 -119.90
CA ARG A 275 -17.54 -9.01 -119.51
C ARG A 275 -18.08 -8.10 -118.40
N ASP A 276 -19.28 -7.57 -118.57
CA ASP A 276 -19.91 -6.67 -117.61
C ASP A 276 -20.19 -7.41 -116.29
N LEU A 277 -20.66 -8.66 -116.35
CA LEU A 277 -20.85 -9.53 -115.18
C LEU A 277 -19.52 -9.82 -114.46
N ALA A 278 -18.42 -10.04 -115.19
CA ALA A 278 -17.11 -10.24 -114.61
C ALA A 278 -16.59 -8.98 -113.90
N GLN A 279 -16.84 -7.78 -114.46
CA GLN A 279 -16.51 -6.51 -113.82
C GLN A 279 -17.36 -6.25 -112.57
N GLU A 280 -18.65 -6.56 -112.61
CA GLU A 280 -19.54 -6.46 -111.44
C GLU A 280 -19.12 -7.43 -110.33
N THR A 281 -18.72 -8.65 -110.71
CA THR A 281 -18.14 -9.65 -109.79
C THR A 281 -16.86 -9.12 -109.15
N ALA A 282 -15.93 -8.56 -109.92
CA ALA A 282 -14.69 -8.02 -109.38
C ALA A 282 -14.94 -6.89 -108.35
N ARG A 283 -15.89 -5.98 -108.63
CA ARG A 283 -16.30 -4.93 -107.68
C ARG A 283 -16.90 -5.51 -106.40
N ALA A 284 -17.79 -6.49 -106.52
CA ALA A 284 -18.39 -7.14 -105.35
C ALA A 284 -17.33 -7.87 -104.49
N ILE A 285 -16.32 -8.47 -105.11
CA ILE A 285 -15.22 -9.14 -104.41
C ILE A 285 -14.29 -8.11 -103.74
N GLU A 286 -14.05 -6.95 -104.35
CA GLU A 286 -13.32 -5.84 -103.71
C GLU A 286 -14.03 -5.35 -102.44
N ASP A 287 -15.36 -5.20 -102.48
CA ASP A 287 -16.18 -4.87 -101.31
C ASP A 287 -16.06 -5.94 -100.21
N ILE A 288 -16.05 -7.22 -100.58
CA ILE A 288 -15.85 -8.34 -99.63
C ILE A 288 -14.44 -8.28 -99.02
N SER A 289 -13.41 -8.04 -99.84
CA SER A 289 -12.02 -7.90 -99.37
C SER A 289 -11.90 -6.82 -98.30
N ARG A 290 -12.45 -5.62 -98.54
CA ARG A 290 -12.44 -4.53 -97.54
C ARG A 290 -13.16 -4.90 -96.24
N ARG A 291 -14.24 -5.68 -96.31
CA ARG A 291 -14.95 -6.18 -95.11
C ARG A 291 -14.12 -7.21 -94.35
N VAL A 292 -13.43 -8.11 -95.04
CA VAL A 292 -12.55 -9.11 -94.42
C VAL A 292 -11.35 -8.45 -93.73
N GLU A 293 -10.74 -7.44 -94.35
CA GLU A 293 -9.68 -6.65 -93.72
C GLU A 293 -10.15 -5.91 -92.47
N ALA A 294 -11.38 -5.39 -92.48
CA ALA A 294 -11.98 -4.79 -91.29
C ALA A 294 -12.17 -5.83 -90.18
N ILE A 295 -12.71 -7.01 -90.49
CA ILE A 295 -12.88 -8.11 -89.52
C ILE A 295 -11.54 -8.53 -88.90
N GLN A 296 -10.48 -8.70 -89.70
CA GLN A 296 -9.15 -9.06 -89.20
C GLN A 296 -8.57 -8.00 -88.26
N ARG A 297 -8.75 -6.72 -88.60
CA ARG A 297 -8.30 -5.61 -87.76
C ARG A 297 -9.05 -5.59 -86.43
N ASP A 298 -10.37 -5.69 -86.47
CA ASP A 298 -11.23 -5.70 -85.28
C ASP A 298 -10.91 -6.92 -84.39
N ALA A 299 -10.62 -8.09 -84.98
CA ALA A 299 -10.19 -9.27 -84.25
C ALA A 299 -8.85 -9.06 -83.52
N LYS A 300 -7.86 -8.42 -84.17
CA LYS A 300 -6.57 -8.10 -83.53
C LYS A 300 -6.72 -7.08 -82.40
N GLU A 301 -7.55 -6.06 -82.58
CA GLU A 301 -7.85 -5.09 -81.53
C GLU A 301 -8.57 -5.74 -80.33
N ALA A 302 -9.48 -6.67 -80.59
CA ALA A 302 -10.13 -7.47 -79.57
C ALA A 302 -9.14 -8.32 -78.77
N VAL A 303 -8.19 -9.00 -79.42
CA VAL A 303 -7.12 -9.77 -78.73
C VAL A 303 -6.31 -8.87 -77.79
N GLY A 304 -5.91 -7.68 -78.26
CA GLY A 304 -5.19 -6.71 -77.41
C GLY A 304 -5.99 -6.29 -76.17
N SER A 305 -7.30 -6.07 -76.35
CA SER A 305 -8.21 -5.74 -75.25
C SER A 305 -8.39 -6.89 -74.26
N ILE A 306 -8.49 -8.12 -74.74
CA ILE A 306 -8.59 -9.34 -73.91
C ILE A 306 -7.32 -9.53 -73.08
N ALA A 307 -6.13 -9.32 -73.67
CA ALA A 307 -4.87 -9.37 -72.94
C ALA A 307 -4.82 -8.33 -71.80
N GLY A 308 -5.33 -7.11 -72.05
CA GLY A 308 -5.48 -6.08 -71.02
C GLY A 308 -6.41 -6.48 -69.88
N ILE A 309 -7.52 -7.15 -70.18
CA ILE A 309 -8.42 -7.72 -69.17
C ILE A 309 -7.68 -8.79 -68.34
N GLY A 310 -6.91 -9.67 -68.99
CA GLY A 310 -6.11 -10.68 -68.31
C GLY A 310 -5.14 -10.09 -67.28
N GLN A 311 -4.46 -8.98 -67.62
CA GLN A 311 -3.58 -8.28 -66.68
C GLN A 311 -4.36 -7.72 -65.48
N ILE A 312 -5.47 -7.03 -65.71
CA ILE A 312 -6.31 -6.46 -64.64
C ILE A 312 -6.81 -7.55 -63.69
N VAL A 313 -7.20 -8.70 -64.23
CA VAL A 313 -7.64 -9.84 -63.41
C VAL A 313 -6.47 -10.44 -62.62
N GLY A 314 -5.27 -10.51 -63.20
CA GLY A 314 -4.05 -10.89 -62.47
C GLY A 314 -3.78 -9.96 -61.28
N ASP A 315 -3.85 -8.64 -61.50
CA ASP A 315 -3.67 -7.64 -60.44
C ASP A 315 -4.74 -7.81 -59.33
N ILE A 316 -5.98 -8.17 -59.68
CA ILE A 316 -7.04 -8.49 -58.71
C ILE A 316 -6.64 -9.70 -57.85
N THR A 317 -6.15 -10.78 -58.46
CA THR A 317 -5.71 -11.98 -57.72
C THR A 317 -4.59 -11.65 -56.73
N ASP A 318 -3.61 -10.84 -57.12
CA ASP A 318 -2.51 -10.42 -56.23
C ASP A 318 -3.00 -9.56 -55.06
N LEU A 319 -3.96 -8.66 -55.31
CA LEU A 319 -4.61 -7.88 -54.25
C LEU A 319 -5.40 -8.77 -53.28
N GLN A 320 -6.09 -9.81 -53.77
CA GLN A 320 -6.80 -10.76 -52.90
C GLN A 320 -5.84 -11.55 -52.01
N ASN A 321 -4.68 -11.97 -52.54
CA ASN A 321 -3.64 -12.63 -51.74
C ASN A 321 -3.12 -11.71 -50.62
N THR A 322 -2.93 -10.42 -50.93
CA THR A 322 -2.53 -9.41 -49.94
C THR A 322 -3.60 -9.24 -48.85
N ILE A 323 -4.88 -9.21 -49.22
CA ILE A 323 -6.00 -9.15 -48.28
C ILE A 323 -6.02 -10.39 -47.39
N ALA A 324 -5.81 -11.59 -47.95
CA ALA A 324 -5.77 -12.83 -47.19
C ALA A 324 -4.68 -12.81 -46.10
N SER A 325 -3.46 -12.38 -46.44
CA SER A 325 -2.39 -12.21 -45.44
C SER A 325 -2.74 -11.17 -44.37
N ALA A 326 -3.36 -10.05 -44.76
CA ALA A 326 -3.79 -9.03 -43.80
C ALA A 326 -4.88 -9.56 -42.84
N VAL A 327 -5.81 -10.36 -43.35
CA VAL A 327 -6.87 -11.04 -42.58
C VAL A 327 -6.28 -12.03 -41.56
N GLU A 328 -5.26 -12.80 -41.94
CA GLU A 328 -4.55 -13.69 -41.01
C GLU A 328 -3.88 -12.92 -39.88
N GLN A 329 -3.20 -11.81 -40.20
CA GLN A 329 -2.56 -10.94 -39.20
C GLN A 329 -3.60 -10.28 -38.27
N GLN A 330 -4.70 -9.79 -38.81
CA GLN A 330 -5.81 -9.23 -38.02
C GLN A 330 -6.45 -10.29 -37.12
N SER A 331 -6.61 -11.52 -37.60
CA SER A 331 -7.11 -12.65 -36.81
C SER A 331 -6.18 -12.97 -35.63
N ALA A 332 -4.87 -12.98 -35.86
CA ALA A 332 -3.88 -13.21 -34.81
C ALA A 332 -3.89 -12.09 -33.76
N THR A 333 -3.94 -10.83 -34.21
CA THR A 333 -4.02 -9.67 -33.33
C THR A 333 -5.29 -9.68 -32.48
N THR A 334 -6.44 -9.99 -33.10
CA THR A 334 -7.72 -10.06 -32.39
C THR A 334 -7.72 -11.16 -31.32
N ARG A 335 -7.10 -12.32 -31.59
CA ARG A 335 -6.91 -13.39 -30.60
C ARG A 335 -6.01 -12.93 -29.44
N GLY A 336 -4.88 -12.29 -29.75
CA GLY A 336 -3.99 -11.73 -28.73
C GLY A 336 -4.68 -10.70 -27.84
N MET A 337 -5.53 -9.85 -28.41
CA MET A 337 -6.35 -8.91 -27.64
C MET A 337 -7.31 -9.63 -26.69
N THR A 338 -7.96 -10.71 -27.12
CA THR A 338 -8.83 -11.50 -26.24
C THR A 338 -8.05 -12.07 -25.04
N ASP A 339 -6.86 -12.62 -25.28
CA ASP A 339 -6.00 -13.13 -24.20
C ASP A 339 -5.53 -12.00 -23.25
N ASP A 340 -5.23 -10.81 -23.77
CA ASP A 340 -4.92 -9.63 -22.96
C ASP A 340 -6.10 -9.19 -22.09
N LEU A 341 -7.32 -9.27 -22.62
CA LEU A 341 -8.55 -8.91 -21.91
C LEU A 341 -8.87 -9.91 -20.80
N GLU A 342 -8.69 -11.21 -21.02
CA GLU A 342 -8.84 -12.23 -19.98
C GLU A 342 -7.87 -11.98 -18.83
N ARG A 343 -6.59 -11.73 -19.12
CA ARG A 343 -5.61 -11.36 -18.08
C ARG A 343 -5.98 -10.08 -17.33
N ALA A 344 -6.54 -9.09 -18.02
CA ALA A 344 -7.00 -7.85 -17.38
C ALA A 344 -8.21 -8.10 -16.46
N ALA A 345 -9.14 -8.96 -16.86
CA ALA A 345 -10.27 -9.37 -16.03
C ALA A 345 -9.79 -10.11 -14.77
N ASP A 346 -8.89 -11.09 -14.92
CA ASP A 346 -8.31 -11.83 -13.81
C ASP A 346 -7.58 -10.90 -12.83
N GLY A 347 -6.73 -10.00 -13.35
CA GLY A 347 -6.03 -9.02 -12.53
C GLY A 347 -6.98 -8.08 -11.77
N THR A 348 -8.13 -7.76 -12.35
CA THR A 348 -9.16 -6.95 -11.67
C THR A 348 -9.87 -7.75 -10.57
N SER A 349 -10.11 -9.04 -10.80
CA SER A 349 -10.67 -9.95 -9.78
C SER A 349 -9.71 -10.15 -8.60
N ASP A 350 -8.41 -10.27 -8.87
CA ASP A 350 -7.36 -10.33 -7.86
C ASP A 350 -7.32 -9.05 -7.00
N ILE A 351 -7.45 -7.88 -7.64
CA ILE A 351 -7.54 -6.59 -6.94
C ILE A 351 -8.75 -6.60 -5.99
N SER A 352 -9.94 -7.02 -6.44
CA SER A 352 -11.12 -7.10 -5.57
C SER A 352 -10.89 -8.03 -4.36
N THR A 353 -10.21 -9.15 -4.56
CA THR A 353 -9.86 -10.08 -3.47
C THR A 353 -8.89 -9.43 -2.47
N GLN A 354 -7.87 -8.74 -2.96
CA GLN A 354 -6.91 -8.02 -2.11
C GLN A 354 -7.57 -6.86 -1.34
N LEU A 355 -8.53 -6.16 -1.95
CA LEU A 355 -9.27 -5.09 -1.29
C LEU A 355 -10.11 -5.63 -0.13
N ALA A 356 -10.72 -6.82 -0.27
CA ALA A 356 -11.44 -7.44 0.83
C ALA A 356 -10.53 -7.71 2.04
N GLU A 357 -9.29 -8.15 1.81
CA GLU A 357 -8.30 -8.32 2.87
C GLU A 357 -7.89 -6.98 3.49
N VAL A 358 -7.69 -5.94 2.68
CA VAL A 358 -7.39 -4.59 3.20
C VAL A 358 -8.53 -4.07 4.09
N VAL A 359 -9.80 -4.29 3.72
CA VAL A 359 -10.96 -3.94 4.56
C VAL A 359 -10.88 -4.67 5.90
N HIS A 360 -10.57 -5.96 5.89
CA HIS A 360 -10.49 -6.76 7.11
C HIS A 360 -9.36 -6.27 8.04
N VAL A 361 -8.16 -6.03 7.49
CA VAL A 361 -7.02 -5.47 8.24
C VAL A 361 -7.34 -4.08 8.79
N THR A 362 -8.04 -3.26 8.01
CA THR A 362 -8.45 -1.91 8.41
C THR A 362 -9.45 -1.97 9.57
N SER A 363 -10.42 -2.89 9.52
CA SER A 363 -11.36 -3.13 10.61
C SER A 363 -10.65 -3.58 11.89
N SER A 364 -9.72 -4.55 11.79
CA SER A 364 -8.95 -5.00 12.95
C SER A 364 -8.05 -3.90 13.52
N THR A 365 -7.53 -3.01 12.66
CA THR A 365 -6.77 -1.84 13.09
C THR A 365 -7.66 -0.86 13.86
N GLN A 366 -8.91 -0.64 13.41
CA GLN A 366 -9.86 0.20 14.14
C GLN A 366 -10.16 -0.36 15.54
N ASP A 367 -10.41 -1.67 15.66
CA ASP A 367 -10.63 -2.31 16.97
C ASP A 367 -9.43 -2.11 17.91
N ALA A 368 -8.20 -2.21 17.37
CA ALA A 368 -6.98 -1.98 18.13
C ALA A 368 -6.81 -0.51 18.55
N VAL A 369 -7.25 0.44 17.71
CA VAL A 369 -7.25 1.86 18.04
C VAL A 369 -8.22 2.16 19.19
N ASP A 370 -9.44 1.62 19.12
CA ASP A 370 -10.47 1.80 20.15
C ASP A 370 -10.04 1.22 21.50
N ALA A 371 -9.40 0.04 21.47
CA ALA A 371 -8.81 -0.58 22.66
C ALA A 371 -7.66 0.27 23.24
N SER A 372 -6.83 0.85 22.37
CA SER A 372 -5.73 1.73 22.79
C SER A 372 -6.24 3.04 23.39
N GLU A 373 -7.30 3.64 22.83
CA GLU A 373 -7.92 4.85 23.38
C GLU A 373 -8.53 4.58 24.77
N THR A 374 -9.19 3.43 24.94
CA THR A 374 -9.72 2.99 26.23
C THR A 374 -8.59 2.83 27.26
N ALA A 375 -7.52 2.13 26.89
CA ALA A 375 -6.36 1.92 27.77
C ALA A 375 -5.68 3.24 28.13
N ALA A 376 -5.55 4.17 27.18
CA ALA A 376 -4.97 5.48 27.43
C ALA A 376 -5.81 6.31 28.42
N THR A 377 -7.13 6.25 28.27
CA THR A 377 -8.08 6.91 29.18
C THR A 377 -7.97 6.35 30.59
N ASP A 378 -7.89 5.02 30.74
CA ASP A 378 -7.71 4.38 32.05
C ASP A 378 -6.38 4.72 32.70
N LEU A 379 -5.28 4.73 31.95
CA LEU A 379 -3.97 5.13 32.46
C LEU A 379 -3.95 6.61 32.89
N SER A 380 -4.60 7.49 32.14
CA SER A 380 -4.77 8.90 32.50
C SER A 380 -5.54 9.05 33.81
N ARG A 381 -6.65 8.31 33.96
CA ARG A 381 -7.44 8.27 35.19
C ARG A 381 -6.65 7.76 36.39
N ILE A 382 -5.89 6.68 36.24
CA ILE A 382 -5.03 6.12 37.31
C ILE A 382 -3.94 7.12 37.69
N SER A 383 -3.30 7.77 36.70
CA SER A 383 -2.30 8.81 36.94
C SER A 383 -2.90 9.97 37.75
N ALA A 384 -4.09 10.46 37.38
CA ALA A 384 -4.79 11.51 38.13
C ALA A 384 -5.10 11.08 39.57
N GLN A 385 -5.56 9.85 39.79
CA GLN A 385 -5.81 9.31 41.13
C GLN A 385 -4.52 9.21 41.96
N LEU A 386 -3.41 8.78 41.37
CA LEU A 386 -2.11 8.75 42.04
C LEU A 386 -1.62 10.16 42.39
N GLN A 387 -1.79 11.13 41.49
CA GLN A 387 -1.41 12.52 41.73
C GLN A 387 -2.24 13.14 42.87
N ASP A 388 -3.54 12.84 42.93
CA ASP A 388 -4.42 13.28 44.02
C ASP A 388 -3.96 12.69 45.36
N ILE A 389 -3.75 11.37 45.44
CA ILE A 389 -3.26 10.70 46.66
C ILE A 389 -1.91 11.29 47.10
N ILE A 390 -0.97 11.49 46.17
CA ILE A 390 0.34 12.08 46.48
C ILE A 390 0.19 13.54 46.92
N GLY A 391 -0.73 14.29 46.33
CA GLY A 391 -1.03 15.68 46.67
C GLY A 391 -1.61 15.86 48.08
N THR A 392 -2.29 14.84 48.63
CA THR A 392 -2.75 14.85 50.03
C THR A 392 -1.60 14.73 51.04
N LEU A 393 -0.44 14.20 50.61
CA LEU A 393 0.74 14.02 51.45
C LEU A 393 1.65 15.25 51.36
N ARG A 394 2.20 15.71 52.50
CA ARG A 394 3.09 16.88 52.58
C ARG A 394 4.51 16.38 52.83
N TYR A 395 5.41 16.42 51.84
CA TYR A 395 6.70 15.73 51.92
C TYR A 395 7.92 16.49 51.39
#